data_AF-A0AAD9GBR2-F1
#
_entry.id   AF-A0AAD9GBR2-F1
#
_cell.length_a   1.000
_cell.length_b   1.000
_cell.length_c   1.000
_cell.angle_alpha   90.00
_cell.angle_beta   90.00
_cell.angle_gamma   90.00
#
_symmetry.space_group_name_H-M   'P 1'
#
loop_
_entity.id
_entity.type
_entity.pdbx_description
1 polymer ?
#
loop_
_entity_poly.entity_id
_entity_poly.type
_entity_poly.pdbx_seq_one_letter_code
_entity_poly.pdbx_strand_id
1 'polypeptide(L)'
;MAFPYPVNTRMTARNVDKVQFERRRQEMDHNALYKFAQGNQLQALQNQSDANVASRRRTNHAAQLSAERMLEENHARKISEQQRAARERQQNEALAHTLETTKKAQEQKELEVQRICEASEELRELEMFLKTAYMNKERATQQLERETLAALDRQREVAIEQQMEYDRQRSLVEMHNQELRKRVEAEQGKHVLQTQMLQRQELRREAQLEADFERMKIEKLMQQVEQEDAAELARREKSREQTREMIDQTHRERELMKQQQVESARREDEAIADYRRRVEAREADIKAASEVKKAQEDAMFRAVEAEIQAKMREDEEIERLRDELWEEELLQKKRAQEEEKIAAKLQAKEDMMRSNEMQMLLKQELLARQRADEEAFNEMLKERFRSEERREMELATFRRKQREQFVDEIARHRALKQEMVYAELQRERRERERQEQDENYRRQVVEAAKQRLLREHADVLQGYLPRALRPSSSSFSGVSIFR
;
A
#
# COMPACT_ATOMS: atom_id res chain seq x y z
N MET A 1 -109.15 -63.65 -20.42
CA MET A 1 -110.13 -64.06 -19.38
C MET A 1 -111.16 -64.97 -20.02
N ALA A 2 -111.80 -65.85 -19.25
CA ALA A 2 -112.66 -66.91 -19.77
C ALA A 2 -113.81 -66.35 -20.61
N PHE A 3 -113.94 -66.80 -21.87
CA PHE A 3 -115.05 -66.44 -22.75
C PHE A 3 -116.35 -67.04 -22.18
N PRO A 4 -117.32 -66.23 -21.74
CA PRO A 4 -118.57 -66.76 -21.21
C PRO A 4 -119.40 -67.29 -22.38
N TYR A 5 -119.33 -68.60 -22.59
CA TYR A 5 -120.04 -69.28 -23.67
C TYR A 5 -121.55 -68.99 -23.58
N PRO A 6 -122.19 -68.50 -24.67
CA PRO A 6 -123.65 -68.44 -24.74
C PRO A 6 -124.22 -69.87 -24.71
N VAL A 7 -124.61 -70.30 -23.51
CA VAL A 7 -125.02 -71.67 -23.20
C VAL A 7 -126.33 -72.01 -23.93
N ASN A 8 -126.56 -73.29 -24.19
CA ASN A 8 -127.79 -73.86 -24.78
C ASN A 8 -127.98 -73.78 -26.30
N THR A 9 -126.96 -73.41 -27.08
CA THR A 9 -126.76 -74.21 -28.31
C THR A 9 -126.08 -75.51 -27.93
N ARG A 10 -126.75 -76.66 -28.15
CA ARG A 10 -126.09 -77.97 -28.13
C ARG A 10 -124.94 -77.92 -29.14
N MET A 11 -123.71 -77.89 -28.63
CA MET A 11 -122.49 -77.79 -29.41
C MET A 11 -122.34 -79.05 -30.27
N THR A 12 -122.83 -78.96 -31.49
CA THR A 12 -122.57 -79.92 -32.57
C THR A 12 -121.25 -79.56 -33.24
N ALA A 13 -120.71 -80.48 -34.04
CA ALA A 13 -119.49 -80.25 -34.84
C ALA A 13 -119.50 -78.90 -35.58
N ARG A 14 -120.66 -78.51 -36.14
CA ARG A 14 -120.82 -77.26 -36.91
C ARG A 14 -120.66 -75.98 -36.08
N ASN A 15 -120.94 -76.00 -34.77
CA ASN A 15 -120.69 -74.83 -33.91
C ASN A 15 -119.22 -74.74 -33.50
N VAL A 16 -118.55 -75.89 -33.30
CA VAL A 16 -117.11 -75.91 -33.02
C VAL A 16 -116.33 -75.29 -34.20
N ASP A 17 -116.71 -75.60 -35.45
CA ASP A 17 -116.11 -74.99 -36.64
C ASP A 17 -116.29 -73.46 -36.70
N LYS A 18 -117.48 -72.94 -36.38
CA LYS A 18 -117.72 -71.48 -36.30
C LYS A 18 -116.84 -70.82 -35.26
N VAL A 19 -116.78 -71.37 -34.04
CA VAL A 19 -115.94 -70.85 -32.95
C VAL A 19 -114.46 -70.88 -33.34
N GLN A 20 -114.00 -71.91 -34.06
CA GLN A 20 -112.63 -72.00 -34.57
C GLN A 20 -112.32 -71.02 -35.72
N PHE A 21 -113.32 -70.65 -36.53
CA PHE A 21 -113.17 -69.63 -37.57
C PHE A 21 -113.16 -68.21 -36.99
N GLU A 22 -114.09 -67.90 -36.08
CA GLU A 22 -114.16 -66.62 -35.38
C GLU A 22 -112.90 -66.38 -34.53
N ARG A 23 -112.41 -67.42 -33.85
CA ARG A 23 -111.13 -67.36 -33.12
C ARG A 23 -109.96 -67.08 -34.05
N ARG A 24 -109.86 -67.75 -35.21
CA ARG A 24 -108.80 -67.47 -36.19
C ARG A 24 -108.87 -66.04 -36.73
N ARG A 25 -110.07 -65.50 -36.96
CA ARG A 25 -110.26 -64.10 -37.35
C ARG A 25 -109.78 -63.15 -36.25
N GLN A 26 -110.20 -63.37 -35.00
CA GLN A 26 -109.73 -62.60 -33.85
C GLN A 26 -108.21 -62.69 -33.65
N GLU A 27 -107.60 -63.85 -33.89
CA GLU A 27 -106.15 -64.04 -33.83
C GLU A 27 -105.43 -63.32 -34.99
N MET A 28 -106.01 -63.22 -36.19
CA MET A 28 -105.47 -62.39 -37.28
C MET A 28 -105.59 -60.90 -36.98
N ASP A 29 -106.76 -60.44 -36.49
CA ASP A 29 -106.98 -59.04 -36.11
C ASP A 29 -106.06 -58.63 -34.94
N HIS A 30 -105.90 -59.50 -33.93
CA HIS A 30 -104.97 -59.31 -32.83
C HIS A 30 -103.50 -59.30 -33.30
N ASN A 31 -103.11 -60.19 -34.22
CA ASN A 31 -101.76 -60.19 -34.78
C ASN A 31 -101.48 -58.95 -35.65
N ALA A 32 -102.49 -58.42 -36.35
CA ALA A 32 -102.38 -57.15 -37.07
C ALA A 32 -102.22 -55.96 -36.11
N LEU A 33 -103.04 -55.89 -35.05
CA LEU A 33 -102.92 -54.89 -34.00
C LEU A 33 -101.58 -54.99 -33.24
N TYR A 34 -101.10 -56.20 -32.96
CA TYR A 34 -99.80 -56.42 -32.31
C TYR A 34 -98.65 -55.95 -33.20
N LYS A 35 -98.66 -56.29 -34.50
CA LYS A 35 -97.66 -55.79 -35.47
C LYS A 35 -97.72 -54.26 -35.61
N PHE A 36 -98.92 -53.67 -35.61
CA PHE A 36 -99.09 -52.21 -35.64
C PHE A 36 -98.57 -51.54 -34.37
N ALA A 37 -98.89 -52.08 -33.19
CA ALA A 37 -98.40 -51.58 -31.91
C ALA A 37 -96.87 -51.71 -31.80
N GLN A 38 -96.30 -52.85 -32.22
CA GLN A 38 -94.85 -53.07 -32.28
C GLN A 38 -94.17 -52.10 -33.27
N GLY A 39 -94.76 -51.89 -34.45
CA GLY A 39 -94.27 -50.92 -35.44
C GLY A 39 -94.29 -49.49 -34.91
N ASN A 40 -95.37 -49.09 -34.24
CA ASN A 40 -95.50 -47.77 -33.60
C ASN A 40 -94.51 -47.62 -32.43
N GLN A 41 -94.29 -48.67 -31.63
CA GLN A 41 -93.26 -48.66 -30.57
C GLN A 41 -91.85 -48.51 -31.14
N LEU A 42 -91.52 -49.20 -32.23
CA LEU A 42 -90.24 -49.04 -32.94
C LEU A 42 -90.10 -47.62 -33.53
N GLN A 43 -91.16 -47.09 -34.14
CA GLN A 43 -91.17 -45.72 -34.66
C GLN A 43 -91.03 -44.67 -33.55
N ALA A 44 -91.65 -44.88 -32.38
CA ALA A 44 -91.49 -44.03 -31.21
C ALA A 44 -90.05 -44.05 -30.67
N LEU A 45 -89.42 -45.23 -30.60
CA LEU A 45 -88.01 -45.38 -30.23
C LEU A 45 -87.08 -44.71 -31.26
N GLN A 46 -87.40 -44.81 -32.56
CA GLN A 46 -86.65 -44.13 -33.62
C GLN A 46 -86.80 -42.61 -33.53
N ASN A 47 -88.01 -42.09 -33.33
CA ASN A 47 -88.23 -40.65 -33.14
C ASN A 47 -87.49 -40.12 -31.88
N GLN A 48 -87.45 -40.90 -30.80
CA GLN A 48 -86.65 -40.58 -29.61
C GLN A 48 -85.15 -40.63 -29.90
N SER A 49 -84.66 -41.60 -30.69
CA SER A 49 -83.26 -41.69 -31.07
C SER A 49 -82.85 -40.54 -31.99
N ASP A 50 -83.69 -40.14 -32.95
CA ASP A 50 -83.48 -38.99 -33.83
C ASP A 50 -83.49 -37.67 -33.05
N ALA A 51 -84.40 -37.50 -32.09
CA ALA A 51 -84.40 -36.35 -31.16
C ALA A 51 -83.10 -36.31 -30.32
N ASN A 52 -82.63 -37.46 -29.85
CA ASN A 52 -81.35 -37.59 -29.14
C ASN A 52 -80.14 -37.32 -30.03
N VAL A 53 -80.15 -37.74 -31.30
CA VAL A 53 -79.11 -37.44 -32.30
C VAL A 53 -79.11 -35.94 -32.62
N ALA A 54 -80.26 -35.32 -32.82
CA ALA A 54 -80.38 -33.87 -33.02
C ALA A 54 -79.96 -33.06 -31.78
N SER A 55 -80.21 -33.58 -30.57
CA SER A 55 -79.68 -33.01 -29.33
C SER A 55 -78.14 -33.13 -29.28
N ARG A 56 -77.59 -34.33 -29.49
CA ARG A 56 -76.13 -34.58 -29.53
C ARG A 56 -75.41 -33.77 -30.59
N ARG A 57 -75.99 -33.58 -31.79
CA ARG A 57 -75.41 -32.71 -32.83
C ARG A 57 -75.34 -31.25 -32.37
N ARG A 58 -76.40 -30.74 -31.71
CA ARG A 58 -76.40 -29.39 -31.14
C ARG A 58 -75.39 -29.23 -30.00
N THR A 59 -75.29 -30.20 -29.09
CA THR A 59 -74.28 -30.13 -28.01
C THR A 59 -72.86 -30.25 -28.54
N ASN A 60 -72.61 -31.12 -29.53
CA ASN A 60 -71.29 -31.26 -30.13
C ASN A 60 -70.88 -30.01 -30.91
N HIS A 61 -71.81 -29.38 -31.65
CA HIS A 61 -71.53 -28.12 -32.35
C HIS A 61 -71.30 -26.96 -31.37
N ALA A 62 -72.08 -26.88 -30.29
CA ALA A 62 -71.83 -25.91 -29.22
C ALA A 62 -70.47 -26.15 -28.52
N ALA A 63 -70.06 -27.41 -28.35
CA ALA A 63 -68.76 -27.78 -27.80
C ALA A 63 -67.59 -27.51 -28.76
N GLN A 64 -67.80 -27.60 -30.08
CA GLN A 64 -66.83 -27.16 -31.09
C GLN A 64 -66.63 -25.64 -31.02
N LEU A 65 -67.73 -24.87 -31.04
CA LEU A 65 -67.67 -23.41 -30.95
C LEU A 65 -67.08 -22.92 -29.61
N SER A 66 -67.30 -23.64 -28.50
CA SER A 66 -66.65 -23.29 -27.23
C SER A 66 -65.17 -23.68 -27.20
N ALA A 67 -64.78 -24.81 -27.80
CA ALA A 67 -63.38 -25.19 -27.95
C ALA A 67 -62.60 -24.22 -28.85
N GLU A 68 -63.18 -23.79 -29.97
CA GLU A 68 -62.61 -22.77 -30.86
C GLU A 68 -62.38 -21.45 -30.12
N ARG A 69 -63.40 -20.93 -29.41
CA ARG A 69 -63.25 -19.73 -28.57
C ARG A 69 -62.18 -19.87 -27.49
N MET A 70 -62.11 -21.03 -26.83
CA MET A 70 -61.06 -21.29 -25.83
C MET A 70 -59.65 -21.32 -26.45
N LEU A 71 -59.51 -21.81 -27.68
CA LEU A 71 -58.23 -21.76 -28.41
C LEU A 71 -57.87 -20.32 -28.83
N GLU A 72 -58.83 -19.55 -29.33
CA GLU A 72 -58.67 -18.13 -29.66
C GLU A 72 -58.29 -17.29 -28.43
N GLU A 73 -58.99 -17.46 -27.30
CA GLU A 73 -58.66 -16.81 -26.03
C GLU A 73 -57.26 -17.18 -25.55
N ASN A 74 -56.89 -18.47 -25.58
CA ASN A 74 -55.56 -18.92 -25.17
C ASN A 74 -54.47 -18.37 -26.10
N HIS A 75 -54.74 -18.24 -27.40
CA HIS A 75 -53.82 -17.62 -28.35
C HIS A 75 -53.66 -16.12 -28.09
N ALA A 76 -54.77 -15.39 -27.86
CA ALA A 76 -54.75 -13.98 -27.51
C ALA A 76 -54.02 -13.70 -26.18
N ARG A 77 -54.23 -14.56 -25.16
CA ARG A 77 -53.51 -14.51 -23.88
C ARG A 77 -52.01 -14.71 -24.09
N LYS A 78 -51.58 -15.73 -24.84
CA LYS A 78 -50.16 -15.96 -25.17
C LYS A 78 -49.51 -14.78 -25.90
N ILE A 79 -50.21 -14.15 -26.84
CA ILE A 79 -49.70 -12.93 -27.52
C ILE A 79 -49.57 -11.78 -26.51
N SER A 80 -50.57 -11.58 -25.64
CA SER A 80 -50.52 -10.54 -24.60
C SER A 80 -49.36 -10.76 -23.63
N GLU A 81 -49.14 -12.01 -23.19
CA GLU A 81 -48.02 -12.42 -22.34
C GLU A 81 -46.67 -12.20 -23.03
N GLN A 82 -46.52 -12.59 -24.29
CA GLN A 82 -45.31 -12.32 -25.07
C GLN A 82 -45.03 -10.81 -25.22
N GLN A 83 -46.07 -10.00 -25.46
CA GLN A 83 -45.94 -8.54 -25.54
C GLN A 83 -45.65 -7.89 -24.18
N ARG A 84 -46.09 -8.49 -23.06
CA ARG A 84 -45.72 -8.04 -21.71
C ARG A 84 -44.26 -8.39 -21.42
N ALA A 85 -43.87 -9.66 -21.60
CA ALA A 85 -42.51 -10.14 -21.41
C ALA A 85 -41.49 -9.40 -22.31
N ALA A 86 -41.85 -9.05 -23.54
CA ALA A 86 -40.99 -8.25 -24.41
C ALA A 86 -40.79 -6.81 -23.88
N ARG A 87 -41.85 -6.17 -23.38
CA ARG A 87 -41.77 -4.84 -22.75
C ARG A 87 -40.99 -4.87 -21.44
N GLU A 88 -41.20 -5.89 -20.61
CA GLU A 88 -40.44 -6.11 -19.37
C GLU A 88 -38.95 -6.32 -19.66
N ARG A 89 -38.59 -7.10 -20.70
CA ARG A 89 -37.19 -7.24 -21.14
C ARG A 89 -36.60 -5.91 -21.59
N GLN A 90 -37.28 -5.15 -22.45
CA GLN A 90 -36.82 -3.84 -22.91
C GLN A 90 -36.64 -2.85 -21.75
N GLN A 91 -37.55 -2.85 -20.76
CA GLN A 91 -37.43 -2.03 -19.55
C GLN A 91 -36.24 -2.48 -18.70
N ASN A 92 -36.05 -3.78 -18.50
CA ASN A 92 -34.93 -4.34 -17.73
C ASN A 92 -33.58 -4.09 -18.42
N GLU A 93 -33.51 -4.16 -19.76
CA GLU A 93 -32.32 -3.83 -20.55
C GLU A 93 -31.98 -2.32 -20.46
N ALA A 94 -32.98 -1.45 -20.55
CA ALA A 94 -32.78 0.00 -20.36
C ALA A 94 -32.36 0.36 -18.93
N LEU A 95 -32.94 -0.31 -17.92
CA LEU A 95 -32.54 -0.17 -16.51
C LEU A 95 -31.12 -0.72 -16.27
N ALA A 96 -30.76 -1.87 -16.84
CA ALA A 96 -29.41 -2.41 -16.77
C ALA A 96 -28.39 -1.45 -17.40
N HIS A 97 -28.67 -0.91 -18.59
CA HIS A 97 -27.79 0.05 -19.26
C HIS A 97 -27.64 1.37 -18.47
N THR A 98 -28.71 1.89 -17.87
CA THR A 98 -28.62 3.09 -17.01
C THR A 98 -27.89 2.81 -15.69
N LEU A 99 -28.04 1.63 -15.09
CA LEU A 99 -27.24 1.20 -13.94
C LEU A 99 -25.76 0.97 -14.29
N GLU A 100 -25.45 0.43 -15.47
CA GLU A 100 -24.07 0.29 -15.94
C GLU A 100 -23.40 1.64 -16.24
N THR A 101 -24.09 2.56 -16.91
CA THR A 101 -23.53 3.89 -17.21
C THR A 101 -23.33 4.73 -15.96
N THR A 102 -24.25 4.66 -14.99
CA THR A 102 -24.08 5.32 -13.69
C THR A 102 -22.93 4.72 -12.87
N LYS A 103 -22.79 3.38 -12.83
CA LYS A 103 -21.63 2.72 -12.20
C LYS A 103 -20.31 3.09 -12.86
N LYS A 104 -20.20 2.99 -14.19
CA LYS A 104 -18.99 3.39 -14.93
C LYS A 104 -18.63 4.86 -14.68
N ALA A 105 -19.62 5.74 -14.56
CA ALA A 105 -19.40 7.15 -14.21
C ALA A 105 -19.02 7.38 -12.74
N GLN A 106 -19.43 6.51 -11.81
CA GLN A 106 -18.96 6.50 -10.42
C GLN A 106 -17.52 6.00 -10.34
N GLU A 107 -17.22 4.85 -10.94
CA GLU A 107 -15.88 4.26 -11.04
C GLU A 107 -14.88 5.25 -11.66
N GLN A 108 -15.25 5.95 -12.75
CA GLN A 108 -14.41 6.98 -13.36
C GLN A 108 -14.12 8.16 -12.41
N LYS A 109 -15.13 8.61 -11.64
CA LYS A 109 -14.94 9.68 -10.65
C LYS A 109 -14.09 9.23 -9.47
N GLU A 110 -14.25 7.98 -9.02
CA GLU A 110 -13.44 7.41 -7.94
C GLU A 110 -11.98 7.25 -8.38
N LEU A 111 -11.73 6.74 -9.59
CA LEU A 111 -10.39 6.66 -10.18
C LEU A 111 -9.77 8.04 -10.42
N GLU A 112 -10.56 9.03 -10.82
CA GLU A 112 -10.08 10.41 -10.96
C GLU A 112 -9.72 11.03 -9.60
N VAL A 113 -10.56 10.85 -8.59
CA VAL A 113 -10.29 11.28 -7.21
C VAL A 113 -9.04 10.58 -6.66
N GLN A 114 -8.89 9.27 -6.86
CA GLN A 114 -7.69 8.52 -6.47
C GLN A 114 -6.44 9.07 -7.16
N ARG A 115 -6.47 9.26 -8.48
CA ARG A 115 -5.37 9.84 -9.25
C ARG A 115 -5.01 11.25 -8.77
N ILE A 116 -6.00 12.10 -8.47
CA ILE A 116 -5.78 13.45 -7.92
C ILE A 116 -5.10 13.35 -6.54
N CYS A 117 -5.58 12.47 -5.67
CA CYS A 117 -5.00 12.27 -4.35
C CYS A 117 -3.56 11.76 -4.40
N GLU A 118 -3.28 10.71 -5.18
CA GLU A 118 -1.95 10.11 -5.34
C GLU A 118 -0.93 11.08 -5.99
N ALA A 119 -1.38 11.88 -6.95
CA ALA A 119 -0.56 12.89 -7.61
C ALA A 119 -0.31 14.13 -6.72
N SER A 120 -1.16 14.40 -5.73
CA SER A 120 -1.04 15.59 -4.89
C SER A 120 0.14 15.49 -3.90
N GLU A 121 0.99 16.50 -3.90
CA GLU A 121 2.15 16.57 -3.02
C GLU A 121 1.71 16.83 -1.56
N GLU A 122 0.69 17.68 -1.35
CA GLU A 122 0.14 18.01 -0.03
C GLU A 122 -0.32 16.78 0.77
N LEU A 123 -1.01 15.82 0.13
CA LEU A 123 -1.47 14.61 0.82
C LEU A 123 -0.30 13.68 1.14
N ARG A 124 0.71 13.60 0.26
CA ARG A 124 1.91 12.81 0.47
C ARG A 124 2.75 13.35 1.64
N GLU A 125 2.89 14.67 1.73
CA GLU A 125 3.49 15.33 2.90
C GLU A 125 2.68 15.08 4.17
N LEU A 126 1.35 15.20 4.10
CA LEU A 126 0.47 14.92 5.24
C LEU A 126 0.61 13.46 5.73
N GLU A 127 0.65 12.49 4.82
CA GLU A 127 0.93 11.09 5.16
C GLU A 127 2.30 10.92 5.82
N MET A 128 3.34 11.61 5.35
CA MET A 128 4.66 11.59 5.99
C MET A 128 4.58 12.17 7.40
N PHE A 129 3.91 13.30 7.60
CA PHE A 129 3.68 13.86 8.95
C PHE A 129 2.91 12.88 9.85
N LEU A 130 1.85 12.24 9.35
CA LEU A 130 1.10 11.21 10.08
C LEU A 130 1.98 10.02 10.47
N LYS A 131 2.78 9.49 9.52
CA LYS A 131 3.75 8.40 9.79
C LYS A 131 4.76 8.80 10.86
N THR A 132 5.34 10.00 10.81
CA THR A 132 6.25 10.49 11.86
C THR A 132 5.56 10.66 13.21
N ALA A 133 4.29 11.11 13.24
CA ALA A 133 3.51 11.21 14.47
C ALA A 133 3.18 9.84 15.08
N TYR A 134 2.90 8.81 14.27
CA TYR A 134 2.79 7.42 14.72
C TYR A 134 4.11 6.92 15.33
N MET A 135 5.24 7.11 14.64
CA MET A 135 6.57 6.73 15.16
C MET A 135 6.92 7.47 16.46
N ASN A 136 6.53 8.74 16.60
CA ASN A 136 6.76 9.51 17.82
C ASN A 136 5.86 9.04 18.98
N LYS A 137 4.60 8.65 18.70
CA LYS A 137 3.71 8.02 19.67
C LYS A 137 4.27 6.67 20.14
N GLU A 138 4.71 5.83 19.21
CA GLU A 138 5.31 4.52 19.51
C GLU A 138 6.61 4.67 20.32
N ARG A 139 7.46 5.63 19.95
CA ARG A 139 8.68 5.96 20.72
C ARG A 139 8.35 6.41 22.15
N ALA A 140 7.28 7.20 22.33
CA ALA A 140 6.85 7.63 23.66
C ALA A 140 6.30 6.46 24.50
N THR A 141 5.56 5.51 23.90
CA THR A 141 5.14 4.29 24.60
C THR A 141 6.32 3.39 24.95
N GLN A 142 7.26 3.18 24.03
CA GLN A 142 8.50 2.42 24.29
C GLN A 142 9.37 3.06 25.40
N GLN A 143 9.43 4.40 25.46
CA GLN A 143 10.12 5.11 26.54
C GLN A 143 9.44 4.87 27.89
N LEU A 144 8.11 4.98 27.96
CA LEU A 144 7.33 4.72 29.17
C LEU A 144 7.41 3.24 29.61
N GLU A 145 7.38 2.29 28.67
CA GLU A 145 7.63 0.87 28.94
C GLU A 145 9.04 0.65 29.50
N ARG A 146 10.07 1.26 28.89
CA ARG A 146 11.45 1.18 29.40
C ARG A 146 11.60 1.79 30.79
N GLU A 147 10.93 2.91 31.07
CA GLU A 147 10.93 3.56 32.39
C GLU A 147 10.24 2.70 33.45
N THR A 148 9.09 2.09 33.12
CA THR A 148 8.38 1.18 34.04
C THR A 148 9.17 -0.10 34.30
N LEU A 149 9.80 -0.70 33.28
CA LEU A 149 10.72 -1.84 33.47
C LEU A 149 11.93 -1.46 34.35
N ALA A 150 12.58 -0.33 34.07
CA ALA A 150 13.70 0.14 34.89
C ALA A 150 13.29 0.47 36.34
N ALA A 151 12.05 0.91 36.57
CA ALA A 151 11.52 1.09 37.93
C ALA A 151 11.28 -0.26 38.64
N LEU A 152 10.76 -1.27 37.93
CA LEU A 152 10.58 -2.62 38.46
C LEU A 152 11.91 -3.31 38.77
N ASP A 153 12.92 -3.16 37.91
CA ASP A 153 14.24 -3.76 38.14
C ASP A 153 14.96 -3.10 39.32
N ARG A 154 14.89 -1.77 39.48
CA ARG A 154 15.35 -1.09 40.72
C ARG A 154 14.64 -1.59 41.97
N GLN A 155 13.33 -1.85 41.91
CA GLN A 155 12.57 -2.42 43.04
C GLN A 155 13.05 -3.84 43.38
N ARG A 156 13.40 -4.65 42.37
CA ARG A 156 13.99 -5.98 42.56
C ARG A 156 15.39 -5.91 43.16
N GLU A 157 16.25 -5.03 42.65
CA GLU A 157 17.60 -4.79 43.18
C GLU A 157 17.54 -4.42 44.66
N VAL A 158 16.72 -3.43 45.03
CA VAL A 158 16.52 -3.02 46.44
C VAL A 158 15.98 -4.16 47.31
N ALA A 159 15.07 -5.00 46.79
CA ALA A 159 14.57 -6.15 47.53
C ALA A 159 15.66 -7.23 47.75
N ILE A 160 16.52 -7.46 46.76
CA ILE A 160 17.66 -8.39 46.86
C ILE A 160 18.70 -7.83 47.84
N GLU A 161 19.02 -6.53 47.78
CA GLU A 161 19.91 -5.86 48.74
C GLU A 161 19.40 -6.01 50.18
N GLN A 162 18.13 -5.72 50.43
CA GLN A 162 17.50 -5.90 51.76
C GLN A 162 17.58 -7.36 52.24
N GLN A 163 17.38 -8.33 51.34
CA GLN A 163 17.51 -9.75 51.71
C GLN A 163 18.96 -10.14 52.01
N MET A 164 19.94 -9.67 51.22
CA MET A 164 21.36 -9.89 51.48
C MET A 164 21.83 -9.23 52.78
N GLU A 165 21.34 -8.03 53.11
CA GLU A 165 21.61 -7.38 54.39
C GLU A 165 21.00 -8.15 55.56
N TYR A 166 19.78 -8.64 55.42
CA TYR A 166 19.11 -9.48 56.42
C TYR A 166 19.89 -10.78 56.67
N ASP A 167 20.26 -11.51 55.62
CA ASP A 167 21.03 -12.76 55.73
C ASP A 167 22.44 -12.49 56.30
N ARG A 168 23.07 -11.36 55.95
CA ARG A 168 24.33 -10.92 56.57
C ARG A 168 24.15 -10.67 58.07
N GLN A 169 23.16 -9.89 58.48
CA GLN A 169 22.89 -9.61 59.90
C GLN A 169 22.61 -10.91 60.67
N ARG A 170 21.79 -11.80 60.10
CA ARG A 170 21.50 -13.12 60.65
C ARG A 170 22.77 -13.96 60.82
N SER A 171 23.64 -14.02 59.81
CA SER A 171 24.90 -14.78 59.91
C SER A 171 25.82 -14.25 61.00
N LEU A 172 25.88 -12.92 61.22
CA LEU A 172 26.65 -12.32 62.30
C LEU A 172 26.08 -12.69 63.68
N VAL A 173 24.76 -12.69 63.83
CA VAL A 173 24.08 -13.14 65.06
C VAL A 173 24.31 -14.64 65.30
N GLU A 174 24.23 -15.48 64.26
CA GLU A 174 24.52 -16.92 64.37
C GLU A 174 25.98 -17.19 64.75
N MET A 175 26.95 -16.48 64.16
CA MET A 175 28.36 -16.55 64.53
C MET A 175 28.60 -16.10 65.97
N HIS A 176 28.01 -14.97 66.40
CA HIS A 176 28.10 -14.51 67.79
C HIS A 176 27.51 -15.53 68.77
N ASN A 177 26.38 -16.14 68.43
CA ASN A 177 25.77 -17.20 69.22
C ASN A 177 26.66 -18.47 69.29
N GLN A 178 27.37 -18.82 68.22
CA GLN A 178 28.35 -19.91 68.24
C GLN A 178 29.56 -19.57 69.13
N GLU A 179 30.06 -18.34 69.11
CA GLU A 179 31.12 -17.89 70.03
C GLU A 179 30.66 -17.93 71.48
N LEU A 180 29.44 -17.48 71.78
CA LEU A 180 28.85 -17.56 73.11
C LEU A 180 28.73 -19.02 73.58
N ARG A 181 28.29 -19.94 72.72
CA ARG A 181 28.26 -21.39 73.03
C ARG A 181 29.66 -21.92 73.35
N LYS A 182 30.66 -21.65 72.52
CA LYS A 182 32.06 -22.05 72.76
C LYS A 182 32.61 -21.47 74.08
N ARG A 183 32.24 -20.24 74.45
CA ARG A 183 32.61 -19.65 75.75
C ARG A 183 31.95 -20.39 76.91
N VAL A 184 30.65 -20.70 76.82
CA VAL A 184 29.92 -21.47 77.84
C VAL A 184 30.50 -22.88 77.99
N GLU A 185 30.78 -23.58 76.89
CA GLU A 185 31.43 -24.90 76.87
C GLU A 185 32.84 -24.84 77.50
N ALA A 186 33.61 -23.79 77.23
CA ALA A 186 34.92 -23.59 77.83
C ALA A 186 34.86 -23.32 79.35
N GLU A 187 33.88 -22.52 79.83
CA GLU A 187 33.67 -22.32 81.27
C GLU A 187 33.18 -23.61 81.97
N GLN A 188 32.28 -24.37 81.33
CA GLN A 188 31.88 -25.70 81.83
C GLN A 188 33.09 -26.65 81.92
N GLY A 189 33.94 -26.68 80.89
CA GLY A 189 35.20 -27.44 80.88
C GLY A 189 36.15 -27.03 82.01
N LYS A 190 36.31 -25.73 82.28
CA LYS A 190 37.09 -25.22 83.42
C LYS A 190 36.51 -25.70 84.76
N HIS A 191 35.19 -25.65 84.95
CA HIS A 191 34.56 -26.12 86.19
C HIS A 191 34.73 -27.62 86.41
N VAL A 192 34.64 -28.45 85.35
CA VAL A 192 34.93 -29.89 85.44
C VAL A 192 36.39 -30.13 85.83
N LEU A 193 37.34 -29.42 85.22
CA LEU A 193 38.77 -29.52 85.56
C LEU A 193 39.07 -29.07 87.01
N GLN A 194 38.43 -27.99 87.47
CA GLN A 194 38.54 -27.54 88.88
C GLN A 194 38.01 -28.61 89.85
N THR A 195 36.88 -29.22 89.52
CA THR A 195 36.29 -30.31 90.33
C THR A 195 37.21 -31.53 90.38
N GLN A 196 37.79 -31.94 89.25
CA GLN A 196 38.78 -33.03 89.18
C GLN A 196 40.06 -32.70 89.97
N MET A 197 40.48 -31.44 89.98
CA MET A 197 41.64 -31.00 90.77
C MET A 197 41.36 -31.05 92.28
N LEU A 198 40.16 -30.70 92.72
CA LEU A 198 39.73 -30.86 94.12
C LEU A 198 39.67 -32.33 94.52
N GLN A 199 39.03 -33.19 93.72
CA GLN A 199 39.00 -34.64 93.93
C GLN A 199 40.41 -35.25 93.99
N ARG A 200 41.34 -34.80 93.14
CA ARG A 200 42.75 -35.21 93.21
C ARG A 200 43.48 -34.71 94.46
N GLN A 201 43.08 -33.57 95.04
CA GLN A 201 43.63 -33.12 96.34
C GLN A 201 43.05 -33.92 97.50
N GLU A 202 41.77 -34.30 97.44
CA GLU A 202 41.11 -35.18 98.41
C GLU A 202 41.76 -36.58 98.41
N LEU A 203 41.87 -37.22 97.24
CA LEU A 203 42.59 -38.50 97.07
C LEU A 203 44.05 -38.43 97.55
N ARG A 204 44.74 -37.29 97.39
CA ARG A 204 46.09 -37.10 97.94
C ARG A 204 46.11 -37.00 99.46
N ARG A 205 45.10 -36.40 100.09
CA ARG A 205 44.95 -36.37 101.55
C ARG A 205 44.63 -37.75 102.10
N GLU A 206 43.74 -38.48 101.44
CA GLU A 206 43.41 -39.88 101.79
C GLU A 206 44.67 -40.76 101.71
N ALA A 207 45.39 -40.72 100.59
CA ALA A 207 46.65 -41.46 100.43
C ALA A 207 47.75 -41.02 101.42
N GLN A 208 47.76 -39.76 101.88
CA GLN A 208 48.65 -39.31 102.96
C GLN A 208 48.28 -39.93 104.31
N LEU A 209 46.99 -39.96 104.65
CA LEU A 209 46.49 -40.60 105.87
C LEU A 209 46.75 -42.12 105.87
N GLU A 210 46.58 -42.78 104.71
CA GLU A 210 46.94 -44.19 104.52
C GLU A 210 48.46 -44.39 104.67
N ALA A 211 49.30 -43.55 104.03
CA ALA A 211 50.75 -43.64 104.16
C ALA A 211 51.25 -43.40 105.59
N ASP A 212 50.64 -42.49 106.35
CA ASP A 212 50.94 -42.30 107.77
C ASP A 212 50.52 -43.52 108.61
N PHE A 213 49.38 -44.16 108.29
CA PHE A 213 48.95 -45.39 108.95
C PHE A 213 49.84 -46.58 108.60
N GLU A 214 50.25 -46.73 107.34
CA GLU A 214 51.23 -47.70 106.89
C GLU A 214 52.60 -47.46 107.54
N ARG A 215 53.05 -46.20 107.63
CA ARG A 215 54.28 -45.84 108.34
C ARG A 215 54.22 -46.26 109.80
N MET A 216 53.13 -46.00 110.52
CA MET A 216 52.96 -46.44 111.91
C MET A 216 52.91 -47.98 112.05
N LYS A 217 52.54 -48.70 110.99
CA LYS A 217 52.61 -50.17 110.91
C LYS A 217 54.03 -50.66 110.55
N ILE A 218 54.76 -49.93 109.71
CA ILE A 218 56.16 -50.17 109.35
C ILE A 218 57.07 -49.89 110.55
N GLU A 219 56.85 -48.85 111.34
CA GLU A 219 57.61 -48.58 112.57
C GLU A 219 57.43 -49.73 113.59
N LYS A 220 56.23 -50.32 113.69
CA LYS A 220 56.00 -51.55 114.49
C LYS A 220 56.71 -52.77 113.91
N LEU A 221 56.72 -52.94 112.59
CA LEU A 221 57.48 -54.01 111.93
C LEU A 221 58.99 -53.81 112.10
N MET A 222 59.49 -52.57 112.04
CA MET A 222 60.90 -52.26 112.29
C MET A 222 61.29 -52.59 113.72
N GLN A 223 60.46 -52.31 114.72
CA GLN A 223 60.71 -52.75 116.09
C GLN A 223 60.74 -54.29 116.25
N GLN A 224 60.03 -55.03 115.40
CA GLN A 224 60.13 -56.49 115.33
C GLN A 224 61.40 -56.94 114.57
N VAL A 225 61.74 -56.29 113.46
CA VAL A 225 62.95 -56.57 112.67
C VAL A 225 64.21 -56.23 113.47
N GLU A 226 64.25 -55.16 114.27
CA GLU A 226 65.39 -54.88 115.16
C GLU A 226 65.61 -55.99 116.21
N GLN A 227 64.52 -56.64 116.66
CA GLN A 227 64.60 -57.80 117.55
C GLN A 227 65.07 -59.07 116.81
N GLU A 228 64.70 -59.24 115.53
CA GLU A 228 65.15 -60.36 114.70
C GLU A 228 66.59 -60.18 114.15
N ASP A 229 66.98 -58.97 113.76
CA ASP A 229 68.32 -58.62 113.27
C ASP A 229 69.36 -58.67 114.39
N ALA A 230 68.98 -58.38 115.64
CA ALA A 230 69.82 -58.69 116.80
C ALA A 230 70.14 -60.20 116.91
N ALA A 231 69.22 -61.07 116.45
CA ALA A 231 69.43 -62.52 116.36
C ALA A 231 70.09 -62.97 115.02
N GLU A 232 70.04 -62.16 113.96
CA GLU A 232 70.66 -62.44 112.65
C GLU A 232 72.12 -61.98 112.58
N LEU A 233 72.48 -60.85 113.20
CA LEU A 233 73.88 -60.40 113.35
C LEU A 233 74.75 -61.46 114.04
N ALA A 234 74.23 -62.10 115.09
CA ALA A 234 74.86 -63.23 115.77
C ALA A 234 75.06 -64.48 114.88
N ARG A 235 74.41 -64.53 113.71
CA ARG A 235 74.60 -65.56 112.67
C ARG A 235 75.53 -65.07 111.56
N ARG A 236 75.41 -63.80 111.14
CA ARG A 236 76.16 -63.22 110.00
C ARG A 236 77.65 -63.01 110.24
N GLU A 237 78.08 -62.75 111.47
CA GLU A 237 79.51 -62.70 111.80
C GLU A 237 80.23 -64.01 111.39
N LYS A 238 79.53 -65.15 111.44
CA LYS A 238 80.07 -66.48 111.09
C LYS A 238 80.16 -66.76 109.58
N SER A 239 79.74 -65.82 108.72
CA SER A 239 79.64 -66.07 107.26
C SER A 239 80.38 -65.02 106.40
N ARG A 240 80.65 -63.82 106.94
CA ARG A 240 81.39 -62.76 106.23
C ARG A 240 82.86 -63.06 105.96
N GLU A 241 83.44 -64.06 106.62
CA GLU A 241 84.84 -64.45 106.43
C GLU A 241 85.11 -65.19 105.11
N GLN A 242 84.07 -65.56 104.33
CA GLN A 242 84.20 -66.56 103.25
C GLN A 242 84.06 -66.06 101.80
N THR A 243 83.72 -64.78 101.54
CA THR A 243 83.29 -64.33 100.19
C THR A 243 84.08 -63.16 99.57
N ARG A 244 85.14 -62.67 100.20
CA ARG A 244 85.74 -61.36 99.86
C ARG A 244 86.74 -61.36 98.68
N GLU A 245 86.96 -62.49 98.01
CA GLU A 245 88.17 -62.72 97.18
C GLU A 245 87.93 -62.77 95.64
N MET A 246 86.69 -62.60 95.15
CA MET A 246 86.31 -63.12 93.82
C MET A 246 86.03 -62.10 92.68
N ILE A 247 86.00 -60.77 92.93
CA ILE A 247 85.25 -59.84 92.03
C ILE A 247 86.09 -58.98 91.05
N ASP A 248 87.38 -58.72 91.30
CA ASP A 248 88.11 -57.58 90.69
C ASP A 248 88.52 -57.66 89.19
N GLN A 249 88.01 -58.61 88.39
CA GLN A 249 88.65 -58.99 87.10
C GLN A 249 87.97 -58.54 85.78
N THR A 250 86.72 -58.04 85.77
CA THR A 250 85.87 -58.07 84.54
C THR A 250 85.69 -56.76 83.74
N HIS A 251 86.33 -55.64 84.09
CA HIS A 251 85.82 -54.30 83.70
C HIS A 251 86.37 -53.59 82.44
N ARG A 252 87.27 -54.16 81.62
CA ARG A 252 88.19 -53.35 80.75
C ARG A 252 87.91 -53.22 79.23
N GLU A 253 86.86 -53.81 78.62
CA GLU A 253 86.86 -54.07 77.15
C GLU A 253 85.93 -53.22 76.24
N ARG A 254 85.25 -52.15 76.69
CA ARG A 254 83.99 -51.69 76.03
C ARG A 254 83.96 -50.42 75.14
N GLU A 255 85.04 -49.66 74.95
CA GLU A 255 84.89 -48.23 74.54
C GLU A 255 85.08 -47.84 73.05
N LEU A 256 85.56 -48.72 72.15
CA LEU A 256 86.13 -48.30 70.85
C LEU A 256 85.17 -48.03 69.65
N MET A 257 83.89 -48.38 69.70
CA MET A 257 83.07 -48.59 68.48
C MET A 257 82.26 -47.40 67.91
N LYS A 258 82.41 -46.15 68.40
CA LYS A 258 81.33 -45.14 68.30
C LYS A 258 81.47 -43.96 67.31
N GLN A 259 82.49 -43.89 66.45
CA GLN A 259 82.89 -42.60 65.81
C GLN A 259 82.69 -42.42 64.27
N GLN A 260 82.15 -43.38 63.50
CA GLN A 260 82.31 -43.37 62.02
C GLN A 260 81.12 -42.90 61.13
N GLN A 261 79.97 -42.44 61.66
CA GLN A 261 78.71 -42.38 60.86
C GLN A 261 78.18 -41.00 60.39
N VAL A 262 78.91 -39.89 60.49
CA VAL A 262 78.29 -38.53 60.44
C VAL A 262 78.43 -37.74 59.12
N GLU A 263 79.34 -38.08 58.19
CA GLU A 263 79.72 -37.12 57.11
C GLU A 263 78.91 -37.15 55.79
N SER A 264 78.02 -38.11 55.53
CA SER A 264 77.48 -38.34 54.18
C SER A 264 76.31 -37.45 53.72
N ALA A 265 75.62 -36.74 54.62
CA ALA A 265 74.25 -36.25 54.38
C ALA A 265 74.09 -34.79 53.85
N ARG A 266 75.12 -34.16 53.25
CA ARG A 266 75.14 -32.69 52.99
C ARG A 266 75.18 -32.25 51.50
N ARG A 267 74.75 -33.06 50.53
CA ARG A 267 75.02 -32.77 49.09
C ARG A 267 73.83 -32.78 48.10
N GLU A 268 72.57 -32.90 48.53
CA GLU A 268 71.46 -33.19 47.58
C GLU A 268 70.43 -32.06 47.32
N ASP A 269 70.48 -30.92 48.01
CA ASP A 269 69.34 -29.96 48.04
C ASP A 269 69.35 -28.79 47.01
N GLU A 270 70.36 -28.62 46.15
CA GLU A 270 70.53 -27.36 45.36
C GLU A 270 69.88 -27.35 43.95
N ALA A 271 69.21 -28.41 43.49
CA ALA A 271 68.88 -28.60 42.06
C ALA A 271 67.47 -28.16 41.58
N ILE A 272 66.57 -27.66 42.45
CA ILE A 272 65.11 -27.61 42.16
C ILE A 272 64.57 -26.19 41.81
N ALA A 273 65.43 -25.18 41.62
CA ALA A 273 65.00 -23.78 41.50
C ALA A 273 64.55 -23.30 40.09
N ASP A 274 65.11 -23.83 39.00
CA ASP A 274 65.14 -23.09 37.70
C ASP A 274 63.95 -23.32 36.74
N TYR A 275 63.01 -24.23 37.03
CA TYR A 275 61.94 -24.56 36.06
C TYR A 275 60.78 -23.54 36.00
N ARG A 276 60.64 -22.63 36.98
CA ARG A 276 59.45 -21.76 37.10
C ARG A 276 59.41 -20.49 36.23
N ARG A 277 60.48 -20.14 35.50
CA ARG A 277 60.62 -18.82 34.83
C ARG A 277 60.25 -18.74 33.33
N ARG A 278 59.57 -19.75 32.74
CA ARG A 278 59.37 -19.81 31.27
C ARG A 278 57.92 -19.92 30.76
N VAL A 279 56.90 -19.84 31.64
CA VAL A 279 55.50 -20.12 31.25
C VAL A 279 54.62 -18.88 31.09
N GLU A 280 55.01 -17.71 31.60
CA GLU A 280 54.14 -16.51 31.66
C GLU A 280 54.18 -15.60 30.41
N ALA A 281 54.92 -15.96 29.36
CA ALA A 281 55.19 -15.09 28.20
C ALA A 281 54.31 -15.37 26.96
N ARG A 282 53.05 -15.83 27.11
CA ARG A 282 52.22 -16.28 25.96
C ARG A 282 50.77 -15.76 25.86
N GLU A 283 50.27 -14.95 26.80
CA GLU A 283 48.82 -14.62 26.85
C GLU A 283 48.48 -13.13 27.09
N ALA A 284 49.17 -12.19 26.41
CA ALA A 284 48.91 -10.75 26.54
C ALA A 284 48.08 -10.13 25.38
N ASP A 285 48.57 -10.17 24.13
CA ASP A 285 48.15 -9.16 23.13
C ASP A 285 47.14 -9.61 22.06
N ILE A 286 46.63 -10.85 22.11
CA ILE A 286 45.50 -11.29 21.25
C ILE A 286 44.18 -11.05 21.98
N LYS A 287 43.88 -9.79 22.33
CA LYS A 287 42.59 -9.38 22.93
C LYS A 287 42.21 -7.89 22.81
N ALA A 288 42.72 -7.20 21.78
CA ALA A 288 42.31 -5.84 21.40
C ALA A 288 41.49 -5.81 20.09
N ALA A 289 40.55 -6.76 19.94
CA ALA A 289 39.54 -6.68 18.90
C ALA A 289 38.48 -5.62 19.28
N SER A 290 38.57 -4.44 18.66
CA SER A 290 37.45 -3.50 18.50
C SER A 290 37.82 -2.50 17.38
N GLU A 291 37.55 -2.78 16.11
CA GLU A 291 36.24 -2.74 15.45
C GLU A 291 35.74 -1.33 15.07
N VAL A 292 35.44 -1.18 13.78
CA VAL A 292 34.14 -0.66 13.28
C VAL A 292 33.69 0.71 13.83
N LYS A 293 34.55 1.74 13.75
CA LYS A 293 34.16 3.14 14.04
C LYS A 293 34.63 4.21 13.03
N LYS A 294 35.05 3.84 11.82
CA LYS A 294 35.47 4.81 10.77
C LYS A 294 34.91 4.49 9.37
N ALA A 295 33.62 4.14 9.33
CA ALA A 295 32.86 3.89 8.10
C ALA A 295 31.52 4.66 8.08
N GLN A 296 31.50 5.90 8.62
CA GLN A 296 30.28 6.73 8.73
C GLN A 296 30.55 8.24 8.54
N GLU A 297 31.45 8.63 7.63
CA GLU A 297 31.59 10.04 7.20
C GLU A 297 31.56 10.19 5.66
N ASP A 298 30.64 9.46 5.02
CA ASP A 298 30.15 9.73 3.65
C ASP A 298 29.35 11.06 3.60
N ALA A 299 30.00 12.18 3.92
CA ALA A 299 29.32 13.44 4.24
C ALA A 299 29.91 14.72 3.59
N MET A 300 30.76 14.60 2.56
CA MET A 300 31.30 15.76 1.81
C MET A 300 31.09 15.68 0.29
N PHE A 301 29.93 15.19 -0.13
CA PHE A 301 29.46 15.20 -1.52
C PHE A 301 28.92 16.59 -1.97
N ARG A 302 29.61 17.70 -1.63
CA ARG A 302 29.14 19.08 -1.89
C ARG A 302 30.26 20.05 -2.28
N ALA A 303 30.89 19.81 -3.42
CA ALA A 303 31.82 20.75 -4.06
C ALA A 303 31.81 20.65 -5.61
N VAL A 304 30.63 20.44 -6.20
CA VAL A 304 30.45 20.37 -7.68
C VAL A 304 30.18 21.75 -8.31
N GLU A 305 29.84 22.78 -7.53
CA GLU A 305 29.30 24.05 -8.05
C GLU A 305 30.34 25.07 -8.55
N ALA A 306 31.62 24.70 -8.67
CA ALA A 306 32.71 25.59 -9.08
C ALA A 306 33.13 25.48 -10.56
N GLU A 307 32.38 24.75 -11.39
CA GLU A 307 32.75 24.45 -12.79
C GLU A 307 32.43 25.59 -13.80
N ILE A 308 31.76 26.67 -13.37
CA ILE A 308 30.96 27.51 -14.29
C ILE A 308 31.58 28.88 -14.65
N GLN A 309 32.47 29.49 -13.85
CA GLN A 309 32.89 30.90 -14.08
C GLN A 309 34.14 31.12 -14.95
N ALA A 310 34.81 30.07 -15.45
CA ALA A 310 36.04 30.22 -16.23
C ALA A 310 35.83 30.44 -17.75
N LYS A 311 34.66 30.11 -18.30
CA LYS A 311 34.41 30.04 -19.77
C LYS A 311 33.82 31.32 -20.41
N MET A 312 34.01 32.49 -19.80
CA MET A 312 33.39 33.76 -20.22
C MET A 312 34.40 34.87 -20.56
N ARG A 313 35.62 34.52 -21.00
CA ARG A 313 36.72 35.49 -21.23
C ARG A 313 37.50 35.31 -22.55
N GLU A 314 36.98 34.52 -23.49
CA GLU A 314 37.68 34.22 -24.76
C GLU A 314 36.97 34.81 -26.01
N ASP A 315 35.81 35.45 -25.85
CA ASP A 315 34.98 35.94 -26.99
C ASP A 315 35.21 37.42 -27.40
N GLU A 316 36.09 38.18 -26.71
CA GLU A 316 36.17 39.66 -26.87
C GLU A 316 37.19 40.17 -27.92
N GLU A 317 37.95 39.29 -28.61
CA GLU A 317 39.10 39.73 -29.44
C GLU A 317 38.83 39.92 -30.97
N ILE A 318 37.61 39.68 -31.46
CA ILE A 318 37.34 39.59 -32.92
C ILE A 318 36.86 40.91 -33.60
N GLU A 319 36.41 41.93 -32.86
CA GLU A 319 35.68 43.07 -33.45
C GLU A 319 36.52 44.25 -34.02
N ARG A 320 37.86 44.25 -33.97
CA ARG A 320 38.67 45.48 -34.16
C ARG A 320 39.36 45.72 -35.52
N LEU A 321 38.95 45.09 -36.63
CA LEU A 321 39.71 45.14 -37.91
C LEU A 321 38.86 45.39 -39.19
N ARG A 322 37.93 46.37 -39.23
CA ARG A 322 37.02 46.54 -40.40
C ARG A 322 36.92 47.92 -41.08
N ASP A 323 37.53 48.99 -40.57
CA ASP A 323 37.02 50.37 -40.81
C ASP A 323 37.90 51.36 -41.65
N GLU A 324 38.89 50.95 -42.46
CA GLU A 324 39.92 51.88 -43.01
C GLU A 324 40.11 52.00 -44.57
N LEU A 325 39.12 51.76 -45.47
CA LEU A 325 39.43 51.57 -46.93
C LEU A 325 38.54 52.22 -48.05
N TRP A 326 37.96 53.45 -47.92
CA TRP A 326 36.86 53.89 -48.84
C TRP A 326 36.99 55.18 -49.74
N GLU A 327 37.92 56.12 -49.58
CA GLU A 327 37.65 57.55 -49.97
C GLU A 327 38.29 58.14 -51.28
N GLU A 328 37.73 57.98 -52.51
CA GLU A 328 38.43 58.31 -53.81
C GLU A 328 37.68 59.08 -54.97
N GLU A 329 38.47 59.59 -55.94
CA GLU A 329 38.27 60.03 -57.35
C GLU A 329 37.52 61.31 -57.74
N LEU A 330 36.23 61.43 -57.39
CA LEU A 330 35.18 61.73 -58.38
C LEU A 330 35.19 63.12 -59.09
N LEU A 331 36.09 63.38 -60.05
CA LEU A 331 36.33 64.74 -60.58
C LEU A 331 36.35 64.94 -62.12
N GLN A 332 37.03 64.07 -62.88
CA GLN A 332 38.00 64.56 -63.90
C GLN A 332 37.50 65.14 -65.26
N LYS A 333 36.31 64.81 -65.80
CA LYS A 333 36.15 64.62 -67.28
C LYS A 333 35.20 65.60 -68.03
N LYS A 334 35.68 66.66 -68.75
CA LYS A 334 34.86 67.59 -69.61
C LYS A 334 35.58 68.30 -70.80
N ARG A 335 34.87 68.73 -71.87
CA ARG A 335 35.31 69.66 -72.98
C ARG A 335 34.18 70.22 -73.92
N ALA A 336 34.53 70.88 -75.04
CA ALA A 336 33.69 71.74 -75.92
C ALA A 336 33.96 71.52 -77.46
N GLN A 337 33.15 72.08 -78.39
CA GLN A 337 33.09 71.68 -79.83
C GLN A 337 32.32 72.65 -80.83
N GLU A 338 32.87 73.80 -81.29
CA GLU A 338 32.02 74.94 -81.81
C GLU A 338 31.88 75.34 -83.33
N GLU A 339 32.89 75.48 -84.20
CA GLU A 339 32.83 76.37 -85.42
C GLU A 339 32.55 75.70 -86.82
N GLU A 340 33.32 75.99 -87.91
CA GLU A 340 33.24 75.44 -89.29
C GLU A 340 32.25 76.06 -90.35
N LYS A 341 31.77 77.32 -90.28
CA LYS A 341 30.38 77.63 -90.79
C LYS A 341 30.05 78.58 -91.98
N ILE A 342 30.92 79.43 -92.55
CA ILE A 342 30.41 80.72 -93.13
C ILE A 342 30.04 80.79 -94.65
N ALA A 343 30.77 80.18 -95.58
CA ALA A 343 30.88 80.70 -96.96
C ALA A 343 29.78 80.37 -98.01
N ALA A 344 28.92 79.37 -97.78
CA ALA A 344 28.07 78.75 -98.81
C ALA A 344 26.80 79.54 -99.26
N LYS A 345 26.87 80.86 -99.52
CA LYS A 345 25.68 81.74 -99.41
C LYS A 345 25.12 82.46 -100.64
N LEU A 346 25.88 82.72 -101.71
CA LEU A 346 25.46 83.75 -102.72
C LEU A 346 24.83 83.24 -104.03
N GLN A 347 25.38 82.21 -104.68
CA GLN A 347 24.84 81.70 -105.96
C GLN A 347 23.44 81.06 -105.82
N ALA A 348 23.02 80.76 -104.60
CA ALA A 348 21.68 80.24 -104.27
C ALA A 348 20.51 81.21 -104.61
N LYS A 349 20.76 82.41 -105.14
CA LYS A 349 19.77 83.50 -105.21
C LYS A 349 19.03 83.69 -106.54
N GLU A 350 19.55 83.22 -107.69
CA GLU A 350 18.89 83.45 -109.00
C GLU A 350 18.02 82.27 -109.45
N ASP A 351 18.50 81.03 -109.30
CA ASP A 351 17.66 79.83 -109.46
C ASP A 351 16.43 79.87 -108.53
N MET A 352 16.57 80.53 -107.37
CA MET A 352 15.51 80.84 -106.43
C MET A 352 14.29 81.51 -107.07
N MET A 353 14.46 82.37 -108.08
CA MET A 353 13.38 83.18 -108.66
C MET A 353 12.50 82.39 -109.63
N ARG A 354 13.10 81.64 -110.57
CA ARG A 354 12.35 80.78 -111.49
C ARG A 354 11.85 79.50 -110.82
N SER A 355 12.58 79.00 -109.82
CA SER A 355 12.04 78.02 -108.89
C SER A 355 10.77 78.56 -108.24
N ASN A 356 10.76 79.82 -107.76
CA ASN A 356 9.62 80.44 -107.07
C ASN A 356 8.29 80.35 -107.84
N GLU A 357 8.24 80.72 -109.12
CA GLU A 357 6.96 80.80 -109.86
C GLU A 357 6.35 79.42 -110.12
N MET A 358 7.15 78.46 -110.60
CA MET A 358 6.71 77.08 -110.76
C MET A 358 6.43 76.42 -109.40
N GLN A 359 7.23 76.73 -108.37
CA GLN A 359 6.98 76.33 -107.00
C GLN A 359 5.67 76.92 -106.48
N MET A 360 5.26 78.14 -106.84
CA MET A 360 4.02 78.75 -106.38
C MET A 360 2.78 78.04 -106.93
N LEU A 361 2.79 77.63 -108.22
CA LEU A 361 1.70 76.81 -108.79
C LEU A 361 1.69 75.40 -108.18
N LEU A 362 2.85 74.72 -108.12
CA LEU A 362 2.94 73.41 -107.47
C LEU A 362 2.50 73.49 -106.00
N LYS A 363 2.84 74.57 -105.30
CA LYS A 363 2.47 74.84 -103.90
C LYS A 363 0.99 75.12 -103.75
N GLN A 364 0.30 75.68 -104.74
CA GLN A 364 -1.17 75.81 -104.69
C GLN A 364 -1.88 74.46 -104.86
N GLU A 365 -1.44 73.62 -105.82
CA GLU A 365 -1.99 72.27 -105.98
C GLU A 365 -1.63 71.35 -104.80
N LEU A 366 -0.40 71.45 -104.29
CA LEU A 366 0.03 70.76 -103.09
C LEU A 366 -0.75 71.24 -101.86
N LEU A 367 -1.01 72.54 -101.69
CA LEU A 367 -1.85 73.05 -100.60
C LEU A 367 -3.31 72.57 -100.73
N ALA A 368 -3.84 72.41 -101.95
CA ALA A 368 -5.18 71.87 -102.15
C ALA A 368 -5.27 70.37 -101.81
N ARG A 369 -4.28 69.57 -102.23
CA ARG A 369 -4.16 68.16 -101.81
C ARG A 369 -3.90 68.03 -100.32
N GLN A 370 -2.95 68.79 -99.76
CA GLN A 370 -2.65 68.83 -98.34
C GLN A 370 -3.89 69.17 -97.51
N ARG A 371 -4.74 70.11 -97.93
CA ARG A 371 -6.00 70.39 -97.22
C ARG A 371 -6.98 69.22 -97.27
N ALA A 372 -7.14 68.55 -98.41
CA ALA A 372 -8.01 67.38 -98.52
C ALA A 372 -7.46 66.18 -97.69
N ASP A 373 -6.15 65.96 -97.73
CA ASP A 373 -5.45 64.95 -96.94
C ASP A 373 -5.50 65.30 -95.44
N GLU A 374 -5.36 66.57 -95.06
CA GLU A 374 -5.52 67.11 -93.71
C GLU A 374 -6.96 66.96 -93.21
N GLU A 375 -7.97 67.23 -94.05
CA GLU A 375 -9.38 67.04 -93.69
C GLU A 375 -9.70 65.56 -93.45
N ALA A 376 -9.30 64.67 -94.36
CA ALA A 376 -9.45 63.22 -94.19
C ALA A 376 -8.65 62.69 -92.99
N PHE A 377 -7.44 63.19 -92.75
CA PHE A 377 -6.62 62.85 -91.59
C PHE A 377 -7.22 63.38 -90.28
N ASN A 378 -7.80 64.59 -90.29
CA ASN A 378 -8.51 65.18 -89.15
C ASN A 378 -9.83 64.44 -88.85
N GLU A 379 -10.54 63.94 -89.85
CA GLU A 379 -11.72 63.10 -89.64
C GLU A 379 -11.34 61.73 -89.07
N MET A 380 -10.33 61.06 -89.64
CA MET A 380 -9.78 59.82 -89.12
C MET A 380 -9.25 60.00 -87.68
N LEU A 381 -8.58 61.13 -87.38
CA LEU A 381 -8.18 61.48 -86.02
C LEU A 381 -9.39 61.70 -85.09
N LYS A 382 -10.44 62.42 -85.52
CA LYS A 382 -11.65 62.61 -84.71
C LYS A 382 -12.35 61.30 -84.40
N GLU A 383 -12.44 60.37 -85.36
CA GLU A 383 -13.00 59.03 -85.12
C GLU A 383 -12.09 58.20 -84.22
N ARG A 384 -10.77 58.25 -84.44
CA ARG A 384 -9.78 57.59 -83.61
C ARG A 384 -9.86 58.08 -82.17
N PHE A 385 -9.82 59.39 -81.92
CA PHE A 385 -9.97 60.00 -80.60
C PHE A 385 -11.31 59.64 -79.95
N ARG A 386 -12.44 59.67 -80.68
CA ARG A 386 -13.73 59.18 -80.15
C ARG A 386 -13.70 57.70 -79.77
N SER A 387 -12.93 56.88 -80.50
CA SER A 387 -12.75 55.45 -80.18
C SER A 387 -11.79 55.24 -79.00
N GLU A 388 -10.78 56.10 -78.85
CA GLU A 388 -9.82 56.09 -77.75
C GLU A 388 -10.49 56.62 -76.47
N GLU A 389 -11.23 57.73 -76.50
CA GLU A 389 -12.06 58.25 -75.39
C GLU A 389 -13.06 57.21 -74.88
N ARG A 390 -13.75 56.49 -75.77
CA ARG A 390 -14.66 55.40 -75.37
C ARG A 390 -13.91 54.27 -74.66
N ARG A 391 -12.77 53.83 -75.22
CA ARG A 391 -11.90 52.82 -74.58
C ARG A 391 -11.31 53.32 -73.27
N GLU A 392 -10.96 54.59 -73.13
CA GLU A 392 -10.46 55.17 -71.88
C GLU A 392 -11.55 55.24 -70.81
N MET A 393 -12.79 55.57 -71.17
CA MET A 393 -13.94 55.52 -70.25
C MET A 393 -14.26 54.07 -69.82
N GLU A 394 -14.20 53.11 -70.75
CA GLU A 394 -14.33 51.67 -70.43
C GLU A 394 -13.18 51.17 -69.53
N LEU A 395 -11.93 51.55 -69.83
CA LEU A 395 -10.76 51.21 -69.01
C LEU A 395 -10.79 51.90 -67.63
N ALA A 396 -11.27 53.14 -67.54
CA ALA A 396 -11.42 53.88 -66.29
C ALA A 396 -12.51 53.26 -65.42
N THR A 397 -13.67 52.92 -66.00
CA THR A 397 -14.74 52.22 -65.27
C THR A 397 -14.33 50.79 -64.89
N PHE A 398 -13.57 50.08 -65.71
CA PHE A 398 -12.99 48.78 -65.38
C PHE A 398 -11.98 48.87 -64.23
N ARG A 399 -11.01 49.80 -64.30
CA ARG A 399 -10.05 50.07 -63.20
C ARG A 399 -10.76 50.48 -61.90
N ARG A 400 -11.84 51.25 -62.00
CA ARG A 400 -12.67 51.62 -60.84
C ARG A 400 -13.35 50.39 -60.23
N LYS A 401 -14.01 49.55 -61.03
CA LYS A 401 -14.63 48.31 -60.57
C LYS A 401 -13.62 47.34 -59.93
N GLN A 402 -12.43 47.18 -60.53
CA GLN A 402 -11.36 46.37 -59.94
C GLN A 402 -10.88 46.92 -58.59
N ARG A 403 -10.76 48.25 -58.44
CA ARG A 403 -10.42 48.88 -57.15
C ARG A 403 -11.52 48.68 -56.11
N GLU A 404 -12.78 48.86 -56.49
CA GLU A 404 -13.94 48.63 -55.62
C GLU A 404 -13.99 47.15 -55.17
N GLN A 405 -13.84 46.20 -56.08
CA GLN A 405 -13.74 44.76 -55.77
C GLN A 405 -12.57 44.43 -54.84
N PHE A 406 -11.37 44.97 -55.09
CA PHE A 406 -10.21 44.74 -54.24
C PHE A 406 -10.36 45.35 -52.83
N VAL A 407 -11.04 46.49 -52.72
CA VAL A 407 -11.39 47.10 -51.42
C VAL A 407 -12.41 46.23 -50.67
N ASP A 408 -13.44 45.72 -51.36
CA ASP A 408 -14.42 44.80 -50.78
C ASP A 408 -13.78 43.47 -50.34
N GLU A 409 -12.84 42.93 -51.12
CA GLU A 409 -12.06 41.74 -50.77
C GLU A 409 -11.16 41.98 -49.54
N ILE A 410 -10.47 43.12 -49.48
CA ILE A 410 -9.72 43.53 -48.28
C ILE A 410 -10.65 43.68 -47.07
N ALA A 411 -11.84 44.27 -47.23
CA ALA A 411 -12.81 44.41 -46.17
C ALA A 411 -13.30 43.04 -45.66
N ARG A 412 -13.63 42.11 -46.57
CA ARG A 412 -13.97 40.71 -46.24
C ARG A 412 -12.82 39.99 -45.53
N HIS A 413 -11.59 40.11 -46.03
CA HIS A 413 -10.43 39.50 -45.38
C HIS A 413 -10.13 40.11 -43.99
N ARG A 414 -10.39 41.40 -43.79
CA ARG A 414 -10.29 42.05 -42.46
C ARG A 414 -11.39 41.57 -41.52
N ALA A 415 -12.65 41.49 -41.98
CA ALA A 415 -13.76 40.97 -41.21
C ALA A 415 -13.51 39.52 -40.77
N LEU A 416 -13.14 38.63 -41.72
CA LEU A 416 -12.78 37.24 -41.43
C LEU A 416 -11.61 37.14 -40.43
N LYS A 417 -10.59 38.00 -40.53
CA LYS A 417 -9.50 38.03 -39.53
C LYS A 417 -9.99 38.48 -38.14
N GLN A 418 -10.90 39.45 -38.06
CA GLN A 418 -11.49 39.88 -36.80
C GLN A 418 -12.38 38.79 -36.18
N GLU A 419 -13.19 38.10 -36.99
CA GLU A 419 -14.00 36.95 -36.57
C GLU A 419 -13.13 35.79 -36.07
N MET A 420 -12.04 35.47 -36.78
CA MET A 420 -11.07 34.44 -36.36
C MET A 420 -10.41 34.79 -35.02
N VAL A 421 -9.87 36.00 -34.88
CA VAL A 421 -9.25 36.44 -33.61
C VAL A 421 -10.26 36.47 -32.47
N TYR A 422 -11.50 36.88 -32.72
CA TYR A 422 -12.57 36.84 -31.72
C TYR A 422 -12.94 35.41 -31.34
N ALA A 423 -13.02 34.49 -32.30
CA ALA A 423 -13.27 33.07 -32.06
C ALA A 423 -12.13 32.39 -31.29
N GLU A 424 -10.88 32.75 -31.59
CA GLU A 424 -9.69 32.28 -30.86
C GLU A 424 -9.69 32.80 -29.42
N LEU A 425 -9.93 34.10 -29.19
CA LEU A 425 -10.03 34.67 -27.85
C LEU A 425 -11.18 34.05 -27.03
N GLN A 426 -12.30 33.72 -27.67
CA GLN A 426 -13.42 33.03 -27.03
C GLN A 426 -13.12 31.56 -26.72
N ARG A 427 -12.31 30.87 -27.55
CA ARG A 427 -11.80 29.53 -27.24
C ARG A 427 -10.83 29.57 -26.07
N GLU A 428 -9.87 30.48 -26.09
CA GLU A 428 -8.87 30.66 -25.04
C GLU A 428 -9.54 30.97 -23.69
N ARG A 429 -10.53 31.88 -23.65
CA ARG A 429 -11.31 32.14 -22.43
C ARG A 429 -12.00 30.88 -21.90
N ARG A 430 -12.68 30.12 -22.76
CA ARG A 430 -13.33 28.86 -22.38
C ARG A 430 -12.34 27.76 -21.98
N GLU A 431 -11.09 27.82 -22.43
CA GLU A 431 -10.03 26.91 -22.02
C GLU A 431 -9.48 27.28 -20.64
N ARG A 432 -9.24 28.58 -20.40
CA ARG A 432 -8.88 29.10 -19.07
C ARG A 432 -9.98 28.84 -18.04
N GLU A 433 -11.25 29.13 -18.35
CA GLU A 433 -12.39 28.84 -17.48
C GLU A 433 -12.51 27.35 -17.14
N ARG A 434 -12.20 26.45 -18.09
CA ARG A 434 -12.15 25.00 -17.84
C ARG A 434 -10.96 24.60 -16.98
N GLN A 435 -9.77 25.15 -17.23
CA GLN A 435 -8.58 24.93 -16.41
C GLN A 435 -8.80 25.40 -14.96
N GLU A 436 -9.40 26.58 -14.78
CA GLU A 436 -9.78 27.11 -13.46
C GLU A 436 -10.81 26.21 -12.76
N GLN A 437 -11.80 25.68 -13.49
CA GLN A 437 -12.76 24.72 -12.95
C GLN A 437 -12.09 23.39 -12.54
N ASP A 438 -11.21 22.85 -13.39
CA ASP A 438 -10.46 21.62 -13.12
C ASP A 438 -9.50 21.80 -11.93
N GLU A 439 -8.81 22.94 -11.83
CA GLU A 439 -7.96 23.26 -10.68
C GLU A 439 -8.77 23.44 -9.39
N ASN A 440 -9.88 24.17 -9.44
CA ASN A 440 -10.75 24.34 -8.27
C ASN A 440 -11.37 23.02 -7.82
N TYR A 441 -11.74 22.13 -8.76
CA TYR A 441 -12.19 20.78 -8.45
C TYR A 441 -11.08 19.95 -7.80
N ARG A 442 -9.85 19.96 -8.35
CA ARG A 442 -8.69 19.30 -7.74
C ARG A 442 -8.42 19.81 -6.32
N ARG A 443 -8.44 21.13 -6.10
CA ARG A 443 -8.26 21.74 -4.77
C ARG A 443 -9.34 21.27 -3.79
N GLN A 444 -10.62 21.27 -4.18
CA GLN A 444 -11.72 20.77 -3.35
C GLN A 444 -11.57 19.28 -3.00
N VAL A 445 -11.17 18.44 -3.96
CA VAL A 445 -10.91 17.01 -3.75
C VAL A 445 -9.75 16.81 -2.76
N VAL A 446 -8.63 17.53 -2.94
CA VAL A 446 -7.47 17.49 -2.05
C VAL A 446 -7.82 17.98 -0.65
N GLU A 447 -8.54 19.09 -0.50
CA GLU A 447 -8.99 19.60 0.80
C GLU A 447 -9.94 18.62 1.51
N ALA A 448 -10.88 18.00 0.79
CA ALA A 448 -11.79 17.01 1.34
C ALA A 448 -11.03 15.75 1.80
N ALA A 449 -10.09 15.26 1.01
CA ALA A 449 -9.22 14.13 1.36
C ALA A 449 -8.32 14.45 2.56
N LYS A 450 -7.74 15.65 2.60
CA LYS A 450 -6.93 16.18 3.71
C LYS A 450 -7.73 16.24 5.01
N GLN A 451 -8.95 16.77 4.97
CA GLN A 451 -9.86 16.78 6.12
C GLN A 451 -10.25 15.36 6.56
N ARG A 452 -10.48 14.44 5.62
CA ARG A 452 -10.81 13.04 5.92
C ARG A 452 -9.66 12.34 6.64
N LEU A 453 -8.45 12.37 6.09
CA LEU A 453 -7.25 11.80 6.71
C LEU A 453 -7.00 12.39 8.10
N LEU A 454 -7.09 13.72 8.25
CA LEU A 454 -6.92 14.36 9.55
C LEU A 454 -7.98 13.92 10.56
N ARG A 455 -9.25 13.71 10.17
CA ARG A 455 -10.29 13.18 11.06
C ARG A 455 -10.03 11.73 11.46
N GLU A 456 -9.72 10.86 10.51
CA GLU A 456 -9.47 9.44 10.75
C GLU A 456 -8.27 9.21 11.69
N HIS A 457 -7.26 10.08 11.65
CA HIS A 457 -6.06 9.97 12.49
C HIS A 457 -6.02 10.88 13.74
N ALA A 458 -6.91 11.89 13.86
CA ALA A 458 -6.88 12.86 14.97
C ALA A 458 -7.02 12.20 16.34
N ASP A 459 -7.96 11.26 16.50
CA ASP A 459 -8.24 10.60 17.77
C ASP A 459 -7.06 9.73 18.22
N VAL A 460 -6.38 9.07 17.27
CA VAL A 460 -5.27 8.16 17.56
C VAL A 460 -3.96 8.93 17.84
N LEU A 461 -3.76 10.09 17.21
CA LEU A 461 -2.54 10.89 17.28
C LEU A 461 -2.68 12.16 18.13
N GLN A 462 -3.71 12.22 18.99
CA GLN A 462 -3.93 13.36 19.88
C GLN A 462 -2.67 13.65 20.72
N GLY A 463 -2.18 14.89 20.66
CA GLY A 463 -0.93 15.32 21.29
C GLY A 463 0.32 15.20 20.41
N TYR A 464 0.40 14.21 19.51
CA TYR A 464 1.57 13.92 18.66
C TYR A 464 1.55 14.61 17.29
N LEU A 465 0.39 15.14 16.87
CA LEU A 465 0.26 15.96 15.66
C LEU A 465 0.90 17.35 15.80
N PRO A 466 1.66 17.85 14.79
CA PRO A 466 2.18 19.22 14.73
C PRO A 466 1.07 20.27 14.86
N ARG A 467 1.36 21.40 15.52
CA ARG A 467 0.34 22.43 15.83
C ARG A 467 -0.41 22.97 14.60
N ALA A 468 0.25 23.06 13.44
CA ALA A 468 -0.35 23.53 12.19
C ALA A 468 -1.30 22.52 11.52
N LEU A 469 -1.20 21.23 11.85
CA LEU A 469 -2.03 20.15 11.30
C LEU A 469 -3.16 19.71 12.25
N ARG A 470 -3.24 20.31 13.45
CA ARG A 470 -4.37 20.07 14.35
C ARG A 470 -5.60 20.76 13.76
N PRO A 471 -6.76 20.08 13.65
CA PRO A 471 -7.99 20.75 13.27
C PRO A 471 -8.24 21.91 14.24
N SER A 472 -8.60 23.08 13.71
CA SER A 472 -8.88 24.24 14.55
C SER A 472 -9.99 23.89 15.54
N SER A 473 -9.82 24.27 16.80
CA SER A 473 -10.73 23.89 17.89
C SER A 473 -12.19 24.31 17.67
N SER A 474 -12.45 25.23 16.76
CA SER A 474 -13.77 25.59 16.22
C SER A 474 -14.51 24.46 15.49
N SER A 475 -13.83 23.40 15.07
CA SER A 475 -14.43 22.26 14.35
C SER A 475 -14.64 21.01 15.20
N PHE A 476 -14.17 21.00 16.45
CA PHE A 476 -14.26 19.84 17.36
C PHE A 476 -15.37 19.97 18.43
N SER A 477 -16.03 21.13 18.54
CA SER A 477 -17.06 21.41 19.55
C SER A 477 -18.44 20.81 19.25
N GLY A 478 -18.52 19.77 18.40
CA GLY A 478 -19.78 19.20 17.91
C GLY A 478 -20.17 17.82 18.41
N VAL A 479 -19.27 17.08 19.09
CA VAL A 479 -19.46 15.62 19.33
C VAL A 479 -19.28 15.18 20.81
N SER A 480 -18.87 16.08 21.73
CA SER A 480 -18.70 15.71 23.15
C SER A 480 -19.97 15.89 24.01
N ILE A 481 -21.12 15.41 23.54
CA ILE A 481 -22.33 15.21 24.36
C ILE A 481 -22.90 13.83 24.01
N PHE A 482 -23.19 13.03 25.05
CA PHE A 482 -23.51 11.59 25.07
C PHE A 482 -22.32 10.64 25.22
N ARG A 483 -21.86 10.54 26.48
CA ARG A 483 -21.56 9.27 27.15
C ARG A 483 -22.66 9.01 28.17
#